data_AF-A0A1T2X149-F1
#
_entry.id   AF-A0A1T2X149-F1
#
_cell.length_a   1.000
_cell.length_b   1.000
_cell.length_c   1.000
_cell.angle_alpha   90.00
_cell.angle_beta   90.00
_cell.angle_gamma   90.00
#
_symmetry.space_group_name_H-M   'P 1'
#
loop_
_entity.id
_entity.type
_entity.pdbx_description
1 polymer ?
#
loop_
_entity_poly.entity_id
_entity_poly.type
_entity_poly.pdbx_seq_one_letter_code
_entity_poly.pdbx_strand_id
1 'polypeptide(L)'
;MRKYLVGAIFGMLLMLSVTAFADSSLMKISTYLNPIHIQMNHSGKITSEDIDTILYKDKTYVPLSYIAQRLDSTVSYFPNGNLSVFPPTYRTITIDSVDIHDNEIKDTSEIVGLNNIKFEHGKNESVTFQIKQYKDLPIAAPYLVLSFYDDKNKLLYTQGLTTRLYSLIKGGYQTWYVLLDTDLSTLNSSQLKVSFAETAPVTYHKGELAPLPAEPTYVMNLKMFDNQMGWAEGYELLRTNDNGHSWLKSVPKELHLLKPDSGIKLQDYFVDQQNAWISKPPFILAREQETTVWHTNNGGQVWSRSTLPIIEKWEQHSTSYIYFCNDKQGYILLRSFDENKLSLFSSADGGVVWKREGEVKGLSERYPINFMMLTDLQGWLSDGDHLYQTMDGGLTWKTVSILIPSSYKASGFYSVSTPVFYGPDQNNGVIVLQLSTTEHQQLIFHTNNRGGNWTFTGEAPNTEPISFIPNKRGGILGTAMMPTKQLYFSRDGGKTWIEQVRLPENLRSNELLFSNDKEGWITDGYPGNVYFTGDGGLSWSPLRSVKEPTS
;
A
#
# COMPACT_ATOMS: atom_id res chain seq x y z
N MET A 1 -62.93 18.15 -26.00
CA MET A 1 -63.28 17.65 -24.64
C MET A 1 -62.39 16.47 -24.25
N ARG A 2 -61.16 16.74 -23.81
CA ARG A 2 -60.22 15.83 -23.11
C ARG A 2 -58.95 16.66 -22.89
N LYS A 3 -58.89 17.42 -21.79
CA LYS A 3 -57.67 18.07 -21.23
C LYS A 3 -57.88 18.97 -19.98
N TYR A 4 -59.09 19.06 -19.40
CA TYR A 4 -59.32 19.90 -18.19
C TYR A 4 -60.05 19.19 -17.03
N LEU A 5 -59.94 17.87 -16.90
CA LEU A 5 -60.72 17.13 -15.88
C LEU A 5 -59.91 16.30 -14.86
N VAL A 6 -58.59 16.48 -14.79
CA VAL A 6 -57.76 15.80 -13.77
C VAL A 6 -57.15 16.79 -12.75
N GLY A 7 -57.13 18.09 -13.08
CA GLY A 7 -56.61 19.15 -12.21
C GLY A 7 -57.61 19.75 -11.21
N ALA A 8 -58.86 19.25 -11.14
CA ALA A 8 -59.92 19.86 -10.32
C ALA A 8 -60.51 18.92 -9.24
N ILE A 9 -60.05 17.67 -9.15
CA ILE A 9 -60.61 16.67 -8.21
C ILE A 9 -59.73 16.47 -6.96
N PHE A 10 -58.47 16.90 -6.96
CA PHE A 10 -57.60 16.81 -5.77
C PHE A 10 -57.31 18.16 -5.09
N GLY A 11 -57.85 19.27 -5.61
CA GLY A 11 -57.64 20.61 -5.06
C GLY A 11 -58.70 21.07 -4.04
N MET A 12 -59.68 20.23 -3.67
CA MET A 12 -60.84 20.73 -2.91
C MET A 12 -61.44 19.73 -1.92
N LEU A 13 -60.62 18.88 -1.32
CA LEU A 13 -60.99 18.13 -0.13
C LEU A 13 -59.84 18.17 0.87
N LEU A 14 -60.13 18.79 2.02
CA LEU A 14 -59.31 18.91 3.23
C LEU A 14 -58.46 20.20 3.36
N MET A 15 -59.12 21.35 3.26
CA MET A 15 -59.06 22.25 4.42
C MET A 15 -60.00 21.65 5.48
N LEU A 16 -59.47 21.36 6.68
CA LEU A 16 -60.13 21.55 7.98
C LEU A 16 -59.23 20.97 9.09
N SER A 17 -58.63 21.89 9.85
CA SER A 17 -58.29 21.83 11.29
C SER A 17 -57.69 20.54 11.88
N VAL A 18 -56.46 20.61 12.40
CA VAL A 18 -56.16 20.46 13.83
C VAL A 18 -54.88 21.23 14.16
N THR A 19 -55.01 22.26 14.99
CA THR A 19 -53.90 22.75 15.83
C THR A 19 -53.55 21.70 16.88
N ALA A 20 -52.32 21.23 16.91
CA ALA A 20 -51.76 20.53 18.06
C ALA A 20 -50.29 20.91 18.25
N PHE A 21 -49.99 21.43 19.43
CA PHE A 21 -48.67 21.81 19.92
C PHE A 21 -47.65 20.67 19.80
N ALA A 22 -46.43 20.98 19.35
CA ALA A 22 -45.21 20.36 19.87
C ALA A 22 -44.01 21.28 19.61
N ASP A 23 -43.68 22.08 20.62
CA ASP A 23 -42.40 22.76 20.77
C ASP A 23 -41.31 21.69 20.93
N SER A 24 -40.64 21.33 19.84
CA SER A 24 -39.38 20.59 19.90
C SER A 24 -38.57 20.80 18.62
N SER A 25 -37.34 21.31 18.78
CA SER A 25 -36.32 21.26 17.75
C SER A 25 -36.09 19.81 17.31
N LEU A 26 -36.25 19.53 16.02
CA LEU A 26 -35.91 18.23 15.40
C LEU A 26 -34.43 17.89 15.65
N MET A 27 -34.14 17.15 16.72
CA MET A 27 -32.76 16.70 17.01
C MET A 27 -32.39 15.35 16.38
N LYS A 28 -33.31 14.67 15.67
CA LYS A 28 -32.95 13.48 14.87
C LYS A 28 -34.07 13.07 13.91
N ILE A 29 -33.83 13.13 12.60
CA ILE A 29 -34.69 12.48 11.59
C ILE A 29 -34.11 11.08 11.35
N SER A 30 -34.81 10.04 11.76
CA SER A 30 -34.44 8.64 11.45
C SER A 30 -35.47 8.06 10.50
N THR A 31 -35.11 7.85 9.22
CA THR A 31 -35.94 7.11 8.27
C THR A 31 -35.36 5.71 8.08
N TYR A 32 -36.22 4.69 8.22
CA TYR A 32 -35.84 3.29 8.02
C TYR A 32 -35.95 2.94 6.54
N LEU A 33 -34.84 3.02 5.83
CA LEU A 33 -34.62 2.28 4.59
C LEU A 33 -33.68 1.14 4.98
N ASN A 34 -34.17 -0.10 5.04
CA ASN A 34 -33.32 -1.24 5.36
C ASN A 34 -32.69 -1.78 4.06
N PRO A 35 -31.35 -1.93 3.92
CA PRO A 35 -30.26 -1.45 4.77
C PRO A 35 -29.54 -0.27 4.09
N ILE A 36 -30.19 0.90 4.02
CA ILE A 36 -29.61 2.15 3.51
C ILE A 36 -29.23 3.01 4.70
N HIS A 37 -27.96 3.36 4.81
CA HIS A 37 -27.48 4.28 5.84
C HIS A 37 -27.75 5.73 5.39
N ILE A 38 -28.15 6.58 6.35
CA ILE A 38 -28.39 8.01 6.09
C ILE A 38 -27.48 8.81 7.03
N GLN A 39 -26.65 9.68 6.45
CA GLN A 39 -25.83 10.62 7.19
C GLN A 39 -26.31 12.04 6.91
N MET A 40 -26.51 12.80 7.98
CA MET A 40 -26.94 14.19 7.95
C MET A 40 -25.95 15.02 8.78
N ASN A 41 -25.28 15.97 8.15
CA ASN A 41 -24.53 17.02 8.84
C ASN A 41 -25.45 18.25 8.93
N HIS A 42 -25.66 18.82 10.11
CA HIS A 42 -26.50 20.03 10.26
C HIS A 42 -26.05 20.93 11.42
N SER A 43 -26.10 22.26 11.21
CA SER A 43 -25.86 23.33 12.19
C SER A 43 -27.09 24.23 12.45
N GLY A 44 -28.24 23.99 11.80
CA GLY A 44 -29.40 24.90 11.82
C GLY A 44 -30.67 24.34 12.48
N LYS A 45 -31.74 25.14 12.48
CA LYS A 45 -33.07 24.80 13.00
C LYS A 45 -34.07 24.82 11.84
N ILE A 46 -34.66 23.67 11.51
CA ILE A 46 -35.71 23.58 10.47
C ILE A 46 -37.02 24.11 11.06
N THR A 47 -37.59 25.16 10.47
CA THR A 47 -38.92 25.69 10.85
C THR A 47 -40.03 24.89 10.17
N SER A 48 -41.09 24.59 10.92
CA SER A 48 -42.08 23.52 10.66
C SER A 48 -43.22 23.87 9.70
N GLU A 49 -43.17 24.99 9.00
CA GLU A 49 -44.32 25.42 8.19
C GLU A 49 -44.27 24.75 6.81
N ASP A 50 -45.17 23.79 6.66
CA ASP A 50 -45.45 22.91 5.53
C ASP A 50 -44.31 21.95 5.18
N ILE A 51 -44.47 20.67 5.54
CA ILE A 51 -43.68 19.54 5.05
C ILE A 51 -44.59 18.67 4.17
N ASP A 52 -44.28 18.55 2.88
CA ASP A 52 -44.95 17.59 2.00
C ASP A 52 -44.56 16.16 2.43
N THR A 53 -45.54 15.43 2.94
CA THR A 53 -45.37 14.06 3.40
C THR A 53 -46.08 13.07 2.49
N ILE A 54 -45.47 11.90 2.31
CA ILE A 54 -46.09 10.76 1.64
C ILE A 54 -46.65 9.85 2.72
N LEU A 55 -47.96 9.59 2.69
CA LEU A 55 -48.59 8.61 3.57
C LEU A 55 -48.55 7.22 2.91
N TYR A 56 -48.00 6.22 3.59
CA TYR A 56 -47.99 4.84 3.11
C TYR A 56 -48.03 3.84 4.27
N LYS A 57 -49.00 2.92 4.27
CA LYS A 57 -49.22 1.91 5.33
C LYS A 57 -49.16 2.52 6.74
N ASP A 58 -49.96 3.55 6.96
CA ASP A 58 -50.08 4.28 8.24
C ASP A 58 -48.79 4.91 8.76
N LYS A 59 -47.81 5.11 7.86
CA LYS A 59 -46.56 5.82 8.15
C LYS A 59 -46.46 7.04 7.25
N THR A 60 -45.98 8.13 7.84
CA THR A 60 -45.71 9.41 7.18
C THR A 60 -44.24 9.46 6.80
N TYR A 61 -43.94 9.60 5.52
CA TYR A 61 -42.58 9.70 4.98
C TYR A 61 -42.32 11.11 4.49
N VAL A 62 -41.19 11.70 4.88
CA VAL A 62 -40.73 12.97 4.34
C VAL A 62 -39.73 12.68 3.21
N PRO A 63 -39.93 13.19 1.98
CA PRO A 63 -38.95 13.03 0.92
C PRO A 63 -37.61 13.68 1.30
N LEU A 64 -36.50 12.95 1.16
CA LEU A 64 -35.16 13.46 1.49
C LEU A 64 -34.78 14.68 0.62
N SER A 65 -35.22 14.72 -0.64
CA SER A 65 -35.04 15.87 -1.53
C SER A 65 -35.71 17.15 -1.01
N TYR A 66 -36.82 17.02 -0.29
CA TYR A 66 -37.56 18.14 0.29
C TYR A 66 -36.81 18.75 1.48
N ILE A 67 -36.30 17.89 2.37
CA ILE A 67 -35.44 18.29 3.49
C ILE A 67 -34.21 19.02 2.94
N ALA A 68 -33.58 18.46 1.91
CA ALA A 68 -32.38 19.05 1.35
C ALA A 68 -32.59 20.40 0.67
N GLN A 69 -33.66 20.60 -0.09
CA GLN A 69 -33.97 21.92 -0.70
C GLN A 69 -34.10 23.03 0.35
N ARG A 70 -34.71 22.74 1.51
CA ARG A 70 -34.86 23.70 2.61
C ARG A 70 -33.57 23.95 3.37
N LEU A 71 -32.65 23.01 3.33
CA LEU A 71 -31.34 23.09 3.96
C LEU A 71 -30.23 23.55 2.99
N ASP A 72 -30.62 24.04 1.79
CA ASP A 72 -29.72 24.31 0.65
C ASP A 72 -28.70 23.17 0.41
N SER A 73 -29.10 21.94 0.69
CA SER A 73 -28.21 20.78 0.75
C SER A 73 -28.22 19.98 -0.54
N THR A 74 -27.13 19.26 -0.77
CA THR A 74 -27.07 18.25 -1.84
C THR A 74 -27.45 16.89 -1.31
N VAL A 75 -28.43 16.23 -1.96
CA VAL A 75 -28.74 14.81 -1.70
C VAL A 75 -28.00 13.96 -2.70
N SER A 76 -27.15 13.07 -2.20
CA SER A 76 -26.41 12.13 -3.02
C SER A 76 -26.79 10.70 -2.63
N TYR A 77 -27.14 9.87 -3.60
CA TYR A 77 -27.35 8.43 -3.37
C TYR A 77 -26.19 7.63 -3.96
N PHE A 78 -25.55 6.85 -3.10
CA PHE A 78 -24.42 6.00 -3.43
C PHE A 78 -24.85 4.53 -3.34
N PRO A 79 -25.30 3.91 -4.45
CA PRO A 79 -25.83 2.54 -4.44
C PRO A 79 -24.80 1.46 -4.11
N ASN A 80 -23.50 1.79 -4.22
CA ASN A 80 -22.40 0.89 -3.90
C ASN A 80 -21.57 1.38 -2.70
N GLY A 81 -22.08 2.38 -1.98
CA GLY A 81 -21.36 2.99 -0.87
C GLY A 81 -20.71 4.33 -1.17
N ASN A 82 -20.56 5.14 -0.12
CA ASN A 82 -19.92 6.45 -0.21
C ASN A 82 -18.49 6.39 0.35
N LEU A 83 -17.49 6.49 -0.51
CA LEU A 83 -16.07 6.51 -0.12
C LEU A 83 -15.60 7.90 0.33
N SER A 84 -16.36 8.97 0.06
CA SER A 84 -16.02 10.34 0.48
C SER A 84 -16.28 10.61 1.97
N VAL A 85 -17.02 9.72 2.65
CA VAL A 85 -17.41 9.89 4.05
C VAL A 85 -16.99 8.67 4.87
N PHE A 86 -16.58 8.91 6.12
CA PHE A 86 -16.16 7.86 7.04
C PHE A 86 -17.25 7.51 8.07
N PRO A 87 -17.43 6.22 8.42
CA PRO A 87 -16.87 5.03 7.76
C PRO A 87 -17.39 4.89 6.34
N PRO A 88 -16.61 4.34 5.38
CA PRO A 88 -17.11 4.04 4.05
C PRO A 88 -18.29 3.11 4.20
N THR A 89 -19.44 3.56 3.75
CA THR A 89 -20.72 2.90 4.01
C THR A 89 -21.10 2.02 2.83
N TYR A 90 -22.02 1.06 3.03
CA TYR A 90 -22.76 0.42 1.93
C TYR A 90 -23.77 1.41 1.33
N ARG A 91 -24.77 0.96 0.55
CA ARG A 91 -25.87 1.78 0.02
C ARG A 91 -26.23 2.94 0.96
N THR A 92 -25.90 4.17 0.56
CA THR A 92 -25.99 5.34 1.45
C THR A 92 -26.60 6.52 0.75
N ILE A 93 -27.36 7.30 1.52
CA ILE A 93 -27.80 8.63 1.13
C ILE A 93 -27.06 9.63 2.02
N THR A 94 -26.33 10.58 1.42
CA THR A 94 -25.80 11.74 2.16
C THR A 94 -26.64 12.97 1.90
N ILE A 95 -26.77 13.78 2.93
CA ILE A 95 -27.28 15.14 2.84
C ILE A 95 -26.18 16.06 3.36
N ASP A 96 -25.56 16.78 2.42
CA ASP A 96 -24.49 17.73 2.71
C ASP A 96 -25.10 19.12 2.83
N SER A 97 -25.34 19.59 4.06
CA SER A 97 -25.93 20.90 4.32
C SER A 97 -24.94 22.03 4.22
N VAL A 98 -25.44 23.17 3.74
CA VAL A 98 -24.66 24.33 3.41
C VAL A 98 -24.75 25.32 4.57
N ASP A 99 -23.63 25.48 5.27
CA ASP A 99 -23.39 26.62 6.13
C ASP A 99 -22.31 27.44 5.43
N ILE A 100 -22.70 28.23 4.42
CA ILE A 100 -21.74 29.12 3.73
C ILE A 100 -21.37 30.20 4.72
N HIS A 101 -20.16 30.14 5.23
CA HIS A 101 -19.49 31.30 5.81
C HIS A 101 -18.67 31.98 4.70
N ASP A 102 -18.45 33.29 4.79
CA ASP A 102 -17.87 34.19 3.76
C ASP A 102 -16.43 33.86 3.26
N ASN A 103 -15.85 32.72 3.64
CA ASN A 103 -14.43 32.37 3.40
C ASN A 103 -14.23 31.14 2.50
N GLU A 104 -14.91 31.09 1.36
CA GLU A 104 -14.70 30.03 0.36
C GLU A 104 -13.30 30.11 -0.26
N ILE A 105 -12.58 28.99 -0.25
CA ILE A 105 -11.27 28.85 -0.92
C ILE A 105 -11.50 28.20 -2.27
N LYS A 106 -11.37 28.98 -3.35
CA LYS A 106 -11.47 28.46 -4.72
C LYS A 106 -10.11 28.02 -5.24
N ASP A 107 -10.11 27.02 -6.11
CA ASP A 107 -8.93 26.75 -6.91
C ASP A 107 -8.68 27.87 -7.92
N THR A 108 -7.46 27.96 -8.45
CA THR A 108 -7.03 29.02 -9.38
C THR A 108 -7.87 29.11 -10.65
N SER A 109 -8.52 28.01 -11.06
CA SER A 109 -9.36 27.94 -12.26
C SER A 109 -10.86 28.03 -11.94
N GLU A 110 -11.22 28.20 -10.67
CA GLU A 110 -12.59 28.20 -10.14
C GLU A 110 -13.42 27.00 -10.63
N ILE A 111 -12.80 25.83 -10.68
CA ILE A 111 -13.44 24.54 -10.97
C ILE A 111 -14.14 24.03 -9.72
N VAL A 112 -13.52 24.19 -8.55
CA VAL A 112 -14.02 23.79 -7.24
C VAL A 112 -13.83 24.88 -6.19
N GLY A 113 -14.68 24.87 -5.17
CA GLY A 113 -14.53 25.69 -3.97
C GLY A 113 -14.60 24.83 -2.72
N LEU A 114 -13.74 25.12 -1.75
CA LEU A 114 -13.67 24.44 -0.46
C LEU A 114 -14.19 25.35 0.65
N ASN A 115 -15.02 24.77 1.52
CA ASN A 115 -15.65 25.43 2.65
C ASN A 115 -15.63 24.53 3.89
N ASN A 116 -15.96 25.08 5.05
CA ASN A 116 -16.15 24.31 6.29
C ASN A 116 -14.97 23.37 6.62
N ILE A 117 -13.76 23.85 6.37
CA ILE A 117 -12.51 23.12 6.61
C ILE A 117 -12.29 23.00 8.12
N LYS A 118 -12.21 21.77 8.61
CA LYS A 118 -11.97 21.43 10.02
C LYS A 118 -10.81 20.44 10.09
N PHE A 119 -9.85 20.76 10.93
CA PHE A 119 -8.78 19.84 11.31
C PHE A 119 -9.22 19.05 12.53
N GLU A 120 -9.02 17.73 12.49
CA GLU A 120 -9.33 16.84 13.59
C GLU A 120 -8.02 16.18 14.07
N HIS A 121 -7.68 16.48 15.33
CA HIS A 121 -6.55 15.87 16.03
C HIS A 121 -6.95 14.57 16.71
N GLY A 122 -6.03 13.62 16.81
CA GLY A 122 -6.28 12.37 17.51
C GLY A 122 -5.23 11.30 17.21
N LYS A 123 -5.69 10.05 17.05
CA LYS A 123 -4.80 8.95 16.66
C LYS A 123 -4.28 9.09 15.22
N ASN A 124 -5.11 9.66 14.35
CA ASN A 124 -4.76 9.98 12.97
C ASN A 124 -5.10 11.45 12.75
N GLU A 125 -4.14 12.22 12.26
CA GLU A 125 -4.36 13.60 11.85
C GLU A 125 -5.22 13.62 10.57
N SER A 126 -6.24 14.48 10.53
CA SER A 126 -7.13 14.54 9.38
C SER A 126 -7.73 15.92 9.14
N VAL A 127 -8.21 16.11 7.92
CA VAL A 127 -8.97 17.29 7.51
C VAL A 127 -10.30 16.86 6.91
N THR A 128 -11.37 17.50 7.38
CA THR A 128 -12.71 17.41 6.80
C THR A 128 -13.04 18.74 6.14
N PHE A 129 -13.56 18.72 4.92
CA PHE A 129 -14.00 19.94 4.23
C PHE A 129 -15.17 19.66 3.30
N GLN A 130 -15.97 20.68 3.01
CA GLN A 130 -16.99 20.62 1.99
C GLN A 130 -16.44 21.14 0.67
N ILE A 131 -16.62 20.38 -0.40
CA ILE A 131 -16.23 20.77 -1.76
C ILE A 131 -17.47 20.99 -2.62
N LYS A 132 -17.48 22.07 -3.39
CA LYS A 132 -18.45 22.35 -4.43
C LYS A 132 -17.79 22.36 -5.78
N GLN A 133 -18.39 21.67 -6.75
CA GLN A 133 -17.93 21.67 -8.12
C GLN A 133 -18.70 22.71 -8.95
N TYR A 134 -17.99 23.70 -9.50
CA TYR A 134 -18.54 24.74 -10.36
C TYR A 134 -18.42 24.40 -11.85
N LYS A 135 -17.30 23.80 -12.26
CA LYS A 135 -16.98 23.46 -13.66
C LYS A 135 -16.65 21.97 -13.79
N ASP A 136 -16.56 21.47 -15.02
CA ASP A 136 -16.20 20.09 -15.25
C ASP A 136 -14.75 19.84 -14.80
N LEU A 137 -14.53 18.69 -14.14
CA LEU A 137 -13.20 18.34 -13.62
C LEU A 137 -12.23 18.11 -14.79
N PRO A 138 -10.98 18.59 -14.68
CA PRO A 138 -10.01 18.46 -15.76
C PRO A 138 -9.55 17.00 -15.87
N ILE A 139 -9.80 16.39 -17.03
CA ILE A 139 -9.40 14.98 -17.29
C ILE A 139 -7.88 14.80 -17.20
N ALA A 140 -7.12 15.79 -17.70
CA ALA A 140 -5.66 15.78 -17.74
C ALA A 140 -4.99 16.07 -16.38
N ALA A 141 -5.72 16.69 -15.45
CA ALA A 141 -5.22 17.05 -14.13
C ALA A 141 -6.08 16.40 -13.03
N PRO A 142 -5.97 15.07 -12.83
CA PRO A 142 -6.90 14.33 -11.99
C PRO A 142 -6.70 14.57 -10.48
N TYR A 143 -5.68 15.33 -10.07
CA TYR A 143 -5.36 15.55 -8.66
C TYR A 143 -5.85 16.91 -8.19
N LEU A 144 -6.69 16.91 -7.14
CA LEU A 144 -6.93 18.08 -6.34
C LEU A 144 -5.81 18.20 -5.31
N VAL A 145 -5.11 19.33 -5.32
CA VAL A 145 -3.93 19.58 -4.50
C VAL A 145 -4.25 20.60 -3.43
N LEU A 146 -4.12 20.21 -2.17
CA LEU A 146 -4.23 21.09 -1.00
C LEU A 146 -2.83 21.50 -0.57
N SER A 147 -2.48 22.78 -0.70
CA SER A 147 -1.16 23.31 -0.33
C SER A 147 -1.27 24.27 0.84
N PHE A 148 -0.61 23.96 1.95
CA PHE A 148 -0.64 24.74 3.18
C PHE A 148 0.65 25.55 3.33
N TYR A 149 0.51 26.84 3.65
CA TYR A 149 1.62 27.77 3.80
C TYR A 149 1.69 28.35 5.23
N ASP A 150 2.85 28.86 5.63
CA ASP A 150 2.97 29.70 6.82
C ASP A 150 2.61 31.17 6.52
N ASP A 151 2.60 32.02 7.55
CA ASP A 151 2.31 33.46 7.41
C ASP A 151 3.38 34.22 6.59
N LYS A 152 4.53 33.59 6.32
CA LYS A 152 5.59 34.11 5.43
C LYS A 152 5.47 33.55 4.01
N ASN A 153 4.37 32.86 3.69
CA ASN A 153 4.09 32.24 2.40
C ASN A 153 5.12 31.16 2.01
N LYS A 154 5.76 30.51 2.99
CA LYS A 154 6.58 29.31 2.79
C LYS A 154 5.68 28.07 2.78
N LEU A 155 5.85 27.20 1.78
CA LEU A 155 5.11 25.94 1.70
C LEU A 155 5.50 25.03 2.87
N LEU A 156 4.49 24.55 3.61
CA LEU A 156 4.66 23.65 4.74
C LEU A 156 4.34 22.20 4.35
N TYR A 157 3.22 22.00 3.66
CA TYR A 157 2.73 20.66 3.33
C TYR A 157 1.83 20.69 2.10
N THR A 158 1.78 19.56 1.38
CA THR A 158 0.89 19.37 0.25
C THR A 158 0.20 18.01 0.30
N GLN A 159 -1.12 17.99 0.15
CA GLN A 159 -1.89 16.75 -0.02
C GLN A 159 -2.45 16.67 -1.44
N GLY A 160 -2.19 15.56 -2.12
CA GLY A 160 -2.86 15.21 -3.38
C GLY A 160 -4.07 14.32 -3.12
N LEU A 161 -5.15 14.54 -3.87
CA LEU A 161 -6.38 13.75 -3.82
C LEU A 161 -6.81 13.38 -5.23
N THR A 162 -6.92 12.10 -5.55
CA THR A 162 -7.38 11.66 -6.87
C THR A 162 -8.88 11.88 -7.03
N THR A 163 -9.26 12.92 -7.77
CA THR A 163 -10.67 13.34 -7.92
C THR A 163 -11.55 12.29 -8.59
N ARG A 164 -11.00 11.39 -9.40
CA ARG A 164 -11.76 10.32 -10.08
C ARG A 164 -12.36 9.29 -9.13
N LEU A 165 -11.85 9.20 -7.90
CA LEU A 165 -12.37 8.31 -6.87
C LEU A 165 -13.64 8.87 -6.21
N TYR A 166 -13.89 10.17 -6.38
CA TYR A 166 -14.99 10.89 -5.79
C TYR A 166 -16.04 11.21 -6.85
N SER A 167 -17.30 10.82 -6.61
CA SER A 167 -18.40 11.24 -7.46
C SER A 167 -18.85 12.65 -7.06
N LEU A 168 -18.21 13.66 -7.63
CA LEU A 168 -18.62 15.05 -7.46
C LEU A 168 -19.88 15.31 -8.31
N ILE A 169 -20.87 15.97 -7.71
CA ILE A 169 -22.08 16.42 -8.38
C ILE A 169 -21.86 17.88 -8.77
N LYS A 170 -21.83 18.19 -10.07
CA LYS A 170 -21.71 19.58 -10.54
C LYS A 170 -22.84 20.44 -9.97
N GLY A 171 -22.46 21.56 -9.35
CA GLY A 171 -23.35 22.47 -8.63
C GLY A 171 -23.69 22.04 -7.20
N GLY A 172 -23.46 20.78 -6.84
CA GLY A 172 -23.68 20.24 -5.51
C GLY A 172 -22.46 20.36 -4.60
N TYR A 173 -22.73 20.19 -3.30
CA TYR A 173 -21.72 20.11 -2.24
C TYR A 173 -21.52 18.65 -1.83
N GLN A 174 -20.29 18.32 -1.45
CA GLN A 174 -19.93 17.03 -0.89
C GLN A 174 -18.95 17.22 0.26
N THR A 175 -19.15 16.52 1.38
CA THR A 175 -18.16 16.48 2.47
C THR A 175 -17.09 15.45 2.13
N TRP A 176 -15.82 15.87 2.17
CA TRP A 176 -14.66 14.99 2.03
C TRP A 176 -13.93 14.88 3.36
N TYR A 177 -13.54 13.65 3.69
CA TYR A 177 -12.64 13.34 4.79
C TYR A 177 -11.31 12.85 4.24
N VAL A 178 -10.20 13.44 4.71
CA VAL A 178 -8.85 13.15 4.23
C VAL A 178 -7.91 12.94 5.41
N LEU A 179 -7.21 11.82 5.44
CA LEU A 179 -6.07 11.65 6.34
C LEU A 179 -4.87 12.45 5.85
N LEU A 180 -4.15 13.01 6.81
CA LEU A 180 -2.94 13.76 6.55
C LEU A 180 -1.77 13.05 7.20
N ASP A 181 -0.72 12.82 6.42
CA ASP A 181 0.53 12.22 6.90
C ASP A 181 1.48 13.34 7.37
N THR A 182 0.97 14.25 8.21
CA THR A 182 1.71 15.40 8.77
C THR A 182 1.08 15.88 10.08
N ASP A 183 1.88 16.55 10.91
CA ASP A 183 1.41 17.25 12.10
C ASP A 183 0.58 18.49 11.73
N LEU A 184 -0.70 18.53 12.15
CA LEU A 184 -1.63 19.62 11.87
C LEU A 184 -1.34 20.88 12.68
N SER A 185 -0.56 20.82 13.76
CA SER A 185 -0.22 22.00 14.58
C SER A 185 0.52 23.08 13.79
N THR A 186 1.10 22.71 12.66
CA THR A 186 1.78 23.61 11.73
C THR A 186 0.86 24.17 10.64
N LEU A 187 -0.34 23.62 10.46
CA LEU A 187 -1.24 23.94 9.35
C LEU A 187 -2.33 24.93 9.76
N ASN A 188 -2.72 25.80 8.81
CA ASN A 188 -3.80 26.77 9.00
C ASN A 188 -4.65 26.84 7.73
N SER A 189 -5.98 26.71 7.87
CA SER A 189 -6.92 26.72 6.75
C SER A 189 -6.98 28.08 6.04
N SER A 190 -6.71 29.19 6.74
CA SER A 190 -6.62 30.51 6.10
C SER A 190 -5.40 30.66 5.16
N GLN A 191 -4.41 29.77 5.29
CA GLN A 191 -3.23 29.70 4.43
C GLN A 191 -3.29 28.52 3.46
N LEU A 192 -4.47 27.93 3.24
CA LEU A 192 -4.68 26.88 2.27
C LEU A 192 -4.84 27.47 0.87
N LYS A 193 -4.12 26.90 -0.10
CA LYS A 193 -4.36 27.10 -1.53
C LYS A 193 -4.76 25.78 -2.17
N VAL A 194 -5.67 25.87 -3.13
CA VAL A 194 -6.21 24.72 -3.84
C VAL A 194 -5.86 24.85 -5.32
N SER A 195 -5.43 23.76 -5.94
CA SER A 195 -5.12 23.72 -7.37
C SER A 195 -5.31 22.33 -7.94
N PHE A 196 -5.35 22.22 -9.26
CA PHE A 196 -5.29 20.94 -9.96
C PHE A 196 -3.89 20.67 -10.49
N ALA A 197 -3.47 19.40 -10.48
CA ALA A 197 -2.18 18.97 -11.02
C ALA A 197 -2.32 17.74 -11.92
N GLU A 198 -1.43 17.65 -12.92
CA GLU A 198 -1.33 16.50 -13.84
C GLU A 198 -0.70 15.28 -13.17
N THR A 199 0.22 15.50 -12.24
CA THR A 199 0.90 14.47 -11.46
C THR A 199 0.57 14.56 -9.98
N ALA A 200 0.68 13.45 -9.27
CA ALA A 200 0.52 13.44 -7.83
C ALA A 200 1.60 14.32 -7.18
N PRO A 201 1.26 15.18 -6.22
CA PRO A 201 2.24 15.99 -5.52
C PRO A 201 3.16 15.11 -4.67
N VAL A 202 4.42 15.49 -4.62
CA VAL A 202 5.45 14.82 -3.80
C VAL A 202 5.69 15.65 -2.56
N THR A 203 5.67 14.99 -1.39
CA THR A 203 6.01 15.62 -0.11
C THR A 203 7.30 15.05 0.45
N TYR A 204 7.98 15.83 1.28
CA TYR A 204 9.24 15.43 1.90
C TYR A 204 9.11 15.44 3.41
N HIS A 205 9.57 14.35 4.02
CA HIS A 205 9.43 14.06 5.43
C HIS A 205 10.79 13.76 6.03
N LYS A 206 11.01 14.20 7.26
CA LYS A 206 12.25 13.91 7.98
C LYS A 206 12.17 12.50 8.55
N GLY A 207 13.20 11.69 8.35
CA GLY A 207 13.27 10.38 8.99
C GLY A 207 13.60 10.46 10.48
N GLU A 208 12.99 9.58 11.26
CA GLU A 208 13.27 9.37 12.67
C GLU A 208 14.50 8.48 12.84
N LEU A 209 15.70 9.09 12.75
CA LEU A 209 16.97 8.40 12.97
C LEU A 209 17.25 8.22 14.47
N ALA A 210 16.45 7.37 15.12
CA ALA A 210 16.53 7.09 16.55
C ALA A 210 17.23 5.75 16.82
N PRO A 211 18.20 5.68 17.75
CA PRO A 211 18.80 4.41 18.17
C PRO A 211 17.74 3.43 18.70
N LEU A 212 17.82 2.18 18.27
CA LEU A 212 17.01 1.12 18.86
C LEU A 212 17.46 0.84 20.30
N PRO A 213 16.52 0.67 21.24
CA PRO A 213 16.85 0.32 22.62
C PRO A 213 17.50 -1.07 22.70
N ALA A 214 18.26 -1.31 23.77
CA ALA A 214 18.94 -2.59 24.03
C ALA A 214 18.00 -3.73 24.51
N GLU A 215 16.69 -3.54 24.36
CA GLU A 215 15.65 -4.53 24.71
C GLU A 215 15.30 -5.43 23.51
N PRO A 216 14.63 -6.58 23.74
CA PRO A 216 14.12 -7.43 22.67
C PRO A 216 13.37 -6.65 21.60
N THR A 217 13.78 -6.84 20.35
CA THR A 217 13.14 -6.23 19.19
C THR A 217 13.13 -7.20 18.02
N TYR A 218 12.46 -6.84 16.93
CA TYR A 218 12.51 -7.63 15.71
C TYR A 218 13.56 -7.09 14.76
N VAL A 219 14.51 -7.94 14.36
CA VAL A 219 15.43 -7.69 13.24
C VAL A 219 15.26 -8.86 12.27
N MET A 220 14.45 -8.63 11.24
CA MET A 220 14.04 -9.55 10.19
C MET A 220 14.57 -9.04 8.84
N ASN A 221 14.68 -9.90 7.82
CA ASN A 221 14.94 -9.50 6.43
C ASN A 221 16.10 -8.48 6.27
N LEU A 222 17.26 -8.82 6.86
CA LEU A 222 18.52 -8.12 6.80
C LEU A 222 19.11 -8.15 5.39
N LYS A 223 19.40 -6.97 4.85
CA LYS A 223 20.16 -6.77 3.62
C LYS A 223 21.36 -5.85 3.83
N MET A 224 22.55 -6.42 3.74
CA MET A 224 23.84 -5.72 3.81
C MET A 224 24.38 -5.45 2.40
N PHE A 225 24.88 -4.24 2.18
CA PHE A 225 25.43 -3.80 0.89
C PHE A 225 26.96 -3.77 0.89
N ASP A 226 27.55 -3.60 2.06
CA ASP A 226 28.95 -3.85 2.36
C ASP A 226 29.06 -4.45 3.77
N ASN A 227 30.25 -4.43 4.37
CA ASN A 227 30.48 -4.99 5.70
C ASN A 227 30.15 -4.04 6.87
N GLN A 228 29.57 -2.88 6.59
CA GLN A 228 29.19 -1.89 7.60
C GLN A 228 27.72 -1.47 7.48
N MET A 229 27.24 -1.26 6.26
CA MET A 229 25.95 -0.65 5.98
C MET A 229 24.94 -1.66 5.47
N GLY A 230 23.74 -1.58 6.06
CA GLY A 230 22.61 -2.40 5.64
C GLY A 230 21.28 -1.90 6.19
N TRP A 231 20.23 -2.52 5.70
CA TRP A 231 18.85 -2.32 6.11
C TRP A 231 18.29 -3.61 6.68
N ALA A 232 17.32 -3.51 7.58
CA ALA A 232 16.58 -4.66 8.08
C ALA A 232 15.11 -4.28 8.28
N GLU A 233 14.23 -5.23 8.05
CA GLU A 233 12.83 -5.13 8.46
C GLU A 233 12.71 -5.46 9.96
N GLY A 234 11.72 -4.91 10.63
CA GLY A 234 11.38 -5.21 12.02
C GLY A 234 9.91 -4.95 12.23
N TYR A 235 9.52 -4.51 13.43
CA TYR A 235 8.27 -3.71 13.54
C TYR A 235 8.40 -2.37 12.82
N GLU A 236 9.64 -1.94 12.60
CA GLU A 236 9.98 -0.73 11.88
C GLU A 236 11.10 -1.01 10.89
N LEU A 237 11.27 -0.14 9.89
CA LEU A 237 12.43 -0.23 9.01
C LEU A 237 13.68 0.29 9.73
N LEU A 238 14.71 -0.55 9.75
CA LEU A 238 15.94 -0.34 10.50
C LEU A 238 17.13 -0.16 9.55
N ARG A 239 18.12 0.58 10.01
CA ARG A 239 19.40 0.78 9.33
C ARG A 239 20.57 0.55 10.28
N THR A 240 21.63 -0.08 9.79
CA THR A 240 22.92 -0.17 10.47
C THR A 240 24.01 0.51 9.65
N ASN A 241 25.01 1.04 10.34
CA ASN A 241 26.23 1.60 9.77
C ASN A 241 27.50 1.02 10.43
N ASP A 242 27.34 -0.04 11.23
CA ASP A 242 28.40 -0.64 12.05
C ASP A 242 28.33 -2.16 12.02
N ASN A 243 28.01 -2.76 10.86
CA ASN A 243 27.98 -4.21 10.67
C ASN A 243 26.83 -4.93 11.42
N GLY A 244 25.83 -4.18 11.91
CA GLY A 244 24.71 -4.72 12.67
C GLY A 244 24.93 -4.81 14.18
N HIS A 245 25.98 -4.18 14.71
CA HIS A 245 26.18 -4.04 16.17
C HIS A 245 25.10 -3.13 16.77
N SER A 246 24.77 -2.04 16.08
CA SER A 246 23.70 -1.13 16.43
C SER A 246 22.78 -0.86 15.24
N TRP A 247 21.57 -0.43 15.57
CA TRP A 247 20.50 -0.20 14.62
C TRP A 247 19.80 1.12 14.93
N LEU A 248 19.52 1.88 13.88
CA LEU A 248 18.69 3.08 13.90
C LEU A 248 17.34 2.75 13.29
N LYS A 249 16.26 3.21 13.92
CA LYS A 249 14.99 3.41 13.23
C LYS A 249 15.24 4.38 12.08
N SER A 250 14.60 4.16 10.93
CA SER A 250 14.95 4.92 9.73
C SER A 250 13.74 5.27 8.86
N VAL A 251 12.59 5.54 9.47
CA VAL A 251 11.34 5.96 8.79
C VAL A 251 10.80 7.27 9.34
N PRO A 252 9.99 8.03 8.59
CA PRO A 252 9.28 9.18 9.14
C PRO A 252 8.32 8.77 10.26
N LYS A 253 8.12 9.64 11.25
CA LYS A 253 7.22 9.38 12.39
C LYS A 253 5.76 9.24 11.95
N GLU A 254 5.41 9.97 10.89
CA GLU A 254 4.10 10.01 10.25
C GLU A 254 3.81 8.72 9.47
N LEU A 255 4.85 8.00 9.06
CA LEU A 255 4.69 6.68 8.48
C LEU A 255 4.34 5.69 9.59
N HIS A 256 3.04 5.61 9.90
CA HIS A 256 2.50 4.60 10.80
C HIS A 256 2.70 3.22 10.17
N LEU A 257 3.79 2.57 10.54
CA LEU A 257 4.00 1.16 10.22
C LEU A 257 2.96 0.38 11.03
N LEU A 258 2.01 -0.22 10.32
CA LEU A 258 0.96 -0.99 10.98
C LEU A 258 1.62 -2.18 11.68
N LYS A 259 1.21 -2.46 12.92
CA LYS A 259 1.66 -3.65 13.64
C LYS A 259 1.38 -4.90 12.78
N PRO A 260 2.20 -5.96 12.85
CA PRO A 260 1.97 -7.21 12.12
C PRO A 260 0.56 -7.78 12.30
N ASP A 261 -0.05 -7.54 13.46
CA ASP A 261 -1.42 -7.98 13.78
C ASP A 261 -2.52 -7.26 12.98
N SER A 262 -2.19 -6.22 12.21
CA SER A 262 -3.13 -5.49 11.36
C SER A 262 -3.57 -6.29 10.12
N GLY A 263 -2.87 -7.38 9.79
CA GLY A 263 -3.09 -8.14 8.57
C GLY A 263 -2.64 -7.45 7.28
N ILE A 264 -2.07 -6.24 7.38
CA ILE A 264 -1.51 -5.51 6.24
C ILE A 264 0.00 -5.64 6.24
N LYS A 265 0.52 -6.25 5.19
CA LYS A 265 1.94 -6.35 4.94
C LYS A 265 2.38 -5.15 4.10
N LEU A 266 3.22 -4.31 4.70
CA LEU A 266 4.00 -3.33 3.95
C LEU A 266 5.02 -4.08 3.10
N GLN A 267 5.40 -3.51 1.96
CA GLN A 267 6.53 -4.03 1.20
C GLN A 267 7.64 -3.02 1.21
N ASP A 268 8.80 -3.43 1.71
CA ASP A 268 10.05 -2.72 1.58
C ASP A 268 10.86 -3.20 0.38
N TYR A 269 11.75 -2.33 -0.10
CA TYR A 269 12.74 -2.69 -1.09
C TYR A 269 14.01 -1.88 -0.87
N PHE A 270 15.17 -2.51 -1.06
CA PHE A 270 16.48 -1.86 -0.90
C PHE A 270 17.33 -2.11 -2.14
N VAL A 271 17.80 -1.04 -2.77
CA VAL A 271 18.75 -1.12 -3.91
C VAL A 271 20.19 -0.97 -3.43
N ASP A 272 20.41 -0.09 -2.46
CA ASP A 272 21.72 0.16 -1.86
C ASP A 272 21.59 0.79 -0.45
N GLN A 273 22.73 1.15 0.15
CA GLN A 273 22.81 1.74 1.50
C GLN A 273 22.13 3.11 1.65
N GLN A 274 21.86 3.81 0.55
CA GLN A 274 21.23 5.13 0.50
C GLN A 274 19.78 5.04 0.06
N ASN A 275 19.46 4.05 -0.79
CA ASN A 275 18.19 3.91 -1.48
C ASN A 275 17.30 2.81 -0.88
N ALA A 276 16.19 3.24 -0.26
CA ALA A 276 15.17 2.37 0.31
C ALA A 276 13.77 2.86 -0.03
N TRP A 277 12.85 1.92 -0.26
CA TRP A 277 11.44 2.18 -0.55
C TRP A 277 10.53 1.43 0.40
N ILE A 278 9.36 2.00 0.66
CA ILE A 278 8.23 1.33 1.31
C ILE A 278 6.98 1.63 0.48
N SER A 279 6.33 0.59 -0.04
CA SER A 279 4.96 0.70 -0.53
C SER A 279 3.98 0.39 0.59
N LYS A 280 3.06 1.31 0.83
CA LYS A 280 1.98 1.16 1.79
C LYS A 280 0.66 1.01 1.02
N PRO A 281 0.06 -0.18 0.99
CA PRO A 281 -1.22 -0.38 0.33
C PRO A 281 -2.34 0.38 1.08
N PRO A 282 -3.44 0.72 0.40
CA PRO A 282 -4.57 1.40 1.02
C PRO A 282 -5.14 0.55 2.15
N PHE A 283 -5.43 1.19 3.29
CA PHE A 283 -6.06 0.55 4.44
C PHE A 283 -7.38 1.22 4.79
N ILE A 284 -8.47 0.54 4.44
CA ILE A 284 -9.83 1.02 4.65
C ILE A 284 -10.10 1.35 6.13
N LEU A 285 -9.65 0.51 7.07
CA LEU A 285 -9.88 0.74 8.50
C LEU A 285 -9.08 1.93 9.03
N ALA A 286 -7.93 2.25 8.41
CA ALA A 286 -7.16 3.44 8.74
C ALA A 286 -7.61 4.69 7.98
N ARG A 287 -8.53 4.59 7.00
CA ARG A 287 -9.04 5.70 6.17
C ARG A 287 -8.11 6.10 5.01
N GLU A 288 -7.28 5.18 4.53
CA GLU A 288 -6.35 5.40 3.42
C GLU A 288 -6.90 4.76 2.14
N GLN A 289 -7.06 5.57 1.09
CA GLN A 289 -7.74 5.16 -0.16
C GLN A 289 -6.77 4.92 -1.32
N GLU A 290 -5.50 5.29 -1.16
CA GLU A 290 -4.52 5.24 -2.22
C GLU A 290 -3.26 4.51 -1.73
N THR A 291 -2.61 3.77 -2.62
CA THR A 291 -1.28 3.24 -2.34
C THR A 291 -0.28 4.39 -2.32
N THR A 292 0.49 4.49 -1.25
CA THR A 292 1.57 5.48 -1.13
C THR A 292 2.91 4.81 -1.22
N VAL A 293 3.88 5.52 -1.80
CA VAL A 293 5.26 5.06 -1.91
C VAL A 293 6.15 6.06 -1.21
N TRP A 294 6.93 5.56 -0.26
CA TRP A 294 7.93 6.30 0.47
C TRP A 294 9.30 5.90 -0.07
N HIS A 295 10.16 6.87 -0.39
CA HIS A 295 11.50 6.65 -0.90
C HIS A 295 12.50 7.53 -0.16
N THR A 296 13.66 6.99 0.18
CA THR A 296 14.83 7.77 0.58
C THR A 296 15.99 7.46 -0.33
N ASN A 297 16.82 8.46 -0.63
CA ASN A 297 18.06 8.34 -1.38
C ASN A 297 19.28 8.84 -0.58
N ASN A 298 19.11 9.08 0.72
CA ASN A 298 20.16 9.55 1.63
C ASN A 298 20.21 8.72 2.91
N GLY A 299 19.75 7.47 2.81
CA GLY A 299 19.80 6.50 3.89
C GLY A 299 18.85 6.83 5.04
N GLY A 300 17.67 7.35 4.70
CA GLY A 300 16.56 7.58 5.61
C GLY A 300 16.60 8.89 6.38
N GLN A 301 17.48 9.84 6.04
CA GLN A 301 17.46 11.17 6.65
C GLN A 301 16.25 11.98 6.18
N VAL A 302 15.94 11.87 4.88
CA VAL A 302 14.77 12.48 4.23
C VAL A 302 14.08 11.43 3.39
N TRP A 303 12.76 11.42 3.46
CA TRP A 303 11.89 10.54 2.69
C TRP A 303 10.96 11.37 1.81
N SER A 304 10.92 11.08 0.52
CA SER A 304 9.85 11.55 -0.36
C SER A 304 8.65 10.62 -0.29
N ARG A 305 7.45 11.17 -0.26
CA ARG A 305 6.18 10.45 -0.33
C ARG A 305 5.49 10.80 -1.65
N SER A 306 5.08 9.77 -2.38
CA SER A 306 4.29 9.84 -3.61
C SER A 306 3.05 8.94 -3.50
N THR A 307 2.11 9.15 -4.41
CA THR A 307 0.85 8.38 -4.51
C THR A 307 0.74 7.79 -5.90
N LEU A 308 0.21 6.57 -6.02
CA LEU A 308 -0.05 5.97 -7.32
C LEU A 308 -1.23 6.63 -8.07
N PRO A 309 -1.12 6.86 -9.40
CA PRO A 309 -2.21 7.37 -10.24
C PRO A 309 -3.29 6.32 -10.48
N ILE A 310 -4.06 5.98 -9.45
CA ILE A 310 -5.11 4.98 -9.58
C ILE A 310 -6.26 5.50 -10.44
N ILE A 311 -6.77 4.65 -11.31
CA ILE A 311 -7.85 4.96 -12.27
C ILE A 311 -9.07 4.09 -12.00
N GLU A 312 -8.85 2.84 -11.61
CA GLU A 312 -9.93 1.88 -11.39
C GLU A 312 -10.31 1.82 -9.91
N LYS A 313 -11.61 1.68 -9.62
CA LYS A 313 -12.10 1.65 -8.23
C LYS A 313 -11.50 0.51 -7.41
N TRP A 314 -11.27 -0.64 -8.02
CA TRP A 314 -10.71 -1.80 -7.33
C TRP A 314 -9.26 -1.57 -6.89
N GLU A 315 -8.51 -0.66 -7.53
CA GLU A 315 -7.11 -0.37 -7.17
C GLU A 315 -7.00 0.24 -5.76
N GLN A 316 -8.09 0.84 -5.24
CA GLN A 316 -8.20 1.33 -3.86
C GLN A 316 -8.30 0.21 -2.83
N HIS A 317 -8.57 -1.03 -3.26
CA HIS A 317 -8.71 -2.20 -2.41
C HIS A 317 -7.75 -3.28 -2.91
N SER A 318 -6.46 -2.95 -2.88
CA SER A 318 -5.40 -3.80 -3.41
C SER A 318 -4.24 -3.96 -2.44
N THR A 319 -3.54 -5.08 -2.57
CA THR A 319 -2.18 -5.23 -2.06
C THR A 319 -1.18 -4.74 -3.12
N SER A 320 0.01 -4.33 -2.68
CA SER A 320 1.09 -3.89 -3.56
C SER A 320 2.28 -4.84 -3.50
N TYR A 321 2.96 -5.01 -4.63
CA TYR A 321 4.29 -5.61 -4.74
C TYR A 321 5.20 -4.59 -5.40
N ILE A 322 6.34 -4.30 -4.78
CA ILE A 322 7.29 -3.27 -5.24
C ILE A 322 8.59 -3.94 -5.69
N TYR A 323 9.17 -3.43 -6.78
CA TYR A 323 10.47 -3.88 -7.26
C TYR A 323 11.20 -2.75 -7.97
N PHE A 324 12.51 -2.60 -7.69
CA PHE A 324 13.37 -1.65 -8.39
C PHE A 324 14.55 -2.35 -9.05
N CYS A 325 14.74 -2.11 -10.35
CA CYS A 325 15.89 -2.64 -11.09
C CYS A 325 17.20 -1.91 -10.74
N ASN A 326 17.07 -0.65 -10.32
CA ASN A 326 18.13 0.27 -9.92
C ASN A 326 17.51 1.42 -9.12
N ASP A 327 18.28 2.46 -8.80
CA ASP A 327 17.84 3.61 -8.01
C ASP A 327 16.77 4.51 -8.68
N LYS A 328 16.45 4.25 -9.95
CA LYS A 328 15.51 5.05 -10.75
C LYS A 328 14.33 4.25 -11.28
N GLN A 329 14.59 3.09 -11.86
CA GLN A 329 13.57 2.30 -12.54
C GLN A 329 12.85 1.39 -11.55
N GLY A 330 11.59 1.72 -11.28
CA GLY A 330 10.73 1.04 -10.31
C GLY A 330 9.42 0.54 -10.91
N TYR A 331 8.87 -0.49 -10.30
CA TYR A 331 7.62 -1.12 -10.68
C TYR A 331 6.78 -1.41 -9.44
N ILE A 332 5.47 -1.15 -9.53
CA ILE A 332 4.50 -1.62 -8.55
C ILE A 332 3.40 -2.41 -9.25
N LEU A 333 3.19 -3.62 -8.76
CA LEU A 333 2.06 -4.46 -9.14
C LEU A 333 0.99 -4.35 -8.04
N LEU A 334 -0.15 -3.75 -8.37
CA LEU A 334 -1.33 -3.76 -7.51
C LEU A 334 -2.17 -4.99 -7.83
N ARG A 335 -2.71 -5.64 -6.79
CA ARG A 335 -3.64 -6.75 -6.94
C ARG A 335 -4.84 -6.59 -6.03
N SER A 336 -6.04 -6.66 -6.61
CA SER A 336 -7.28 -6.59 -5.84
C SER A 336 -7.42 -7.78 -4.88
N PHE A 337 -8.06 -7.53 -3.73
CA PHE A 337 -8.40 -8.57 -2.75
C PHE A 337 -9.56 -9.47 -3.22
N ASP A 338 -10.53 -8.88 -3.91
CA ASP A 338 -11.83 -9.51 -4.20
C ASP A 338 -12.04 -9.78 -5.69
N GLU A 339 -11.46 -8.94 -6.53
CA GLU A 339 -11.49 -9.06 -7.98
C GLU A 339 -10.17 -9.68 -8.42
N ASN A 340 -10.18 -10.74 -9.22
CA ASN A 340 -8.94 -11.34 -9.72
C ASN A 340 -8.31 -10.44 -10.81
N LYS A 341 -7.85 -9.25 -10.42
CA LYS A 341 -7.34 -8.18 -11.28
C LYS A 341 -6.01 -7.67 -10.75
N LEU A 342 -5.15 -7.30 -11.70
CA LEU A 342 -3.83 -6.77 -11.44
C LEU A 342 -3.55 -5.56 -12.32
N SER A 343 -2.85 -4.57 -11.78
CA SER A 343 -2.46 -3.35 -12.49
C SER A 343 -0.98 -3.09 -12.28
N LEU A 344 -0.31 -2.68 -13.35
CA LEU A 344 1.10 -2.34 -13.29
C LEU A 344 1.29 -0.83 -13.32
N PHE A 345 2.21 -0.37 -12.47
CA PHE A 345 2.70 0.98 -12.40
C PHE A 345 4.21 0.97 -12.59
N SER A 346 4.73 1.99 -13.27
CA SER A 346 6.16 2.17 -13.49
C SER A 346 6.61 3.56 -13.01
N SER A 347 7.88 3.66 -12.66
CA SER A 347 8.58 4.92 -12.39
C SER A 347 9.98 4.88 -12.99
N ALA A 348 10.44 6.01 -13.50
CA ALA A 348 11.77 6.18 -14.08
C ALA A 348 12.65 7.17 -13.28
N ASP A 349 12.16 7.66 -12.14
CA ASP A 349 12.78 8.70 -11.33
C ASP A 349 12.89 8.34 -9.84
N GLY A 350 12.91 7.03 -9.53
CA GLY A 350 13.08 6.53 -8.16
C GLY A 350 11.78 6.44 -7.38
N GLY A 351 10.62 6.42 -8.06
CA GLY A 351 9.32 6.40 -7.40
C GLY A 351 8.85 7.77 -6.92
N VAL A 352 9.40 8.85 -7.47
CA VAL A 352 8.95 10.23 -7.25
C VAL A 352 7.67 10.46 -8.04
N VAL A 353 7.66 10.10 -9.32
CA VAL A 353 6.48 10.09 -10.18
C VAL A 353 6.19 8.67 -10.66
N TRP A 354 4.92 8.29 -10.56
CA TRP A 354 4.42 7.00 -11.03
C TRP A 354 3.49 7.17 -12.23
N LYS A 355 3.56 6.22 -13.16
CA LYS A 355 2.68 6.10 -14.32
C LYS A 355 1.96 4.76 -14.26
N ARG A 356 0.64 4.77 -14.46
CA ARG A 356 -0.14 3.54 -14.64
C ARG A 356 0.09 3.01 -16.07
N GLU A 357 0.64 1.81 -16.20
CA GLU A 357 0.85 1.17 -17.50
C GLU A 357 -0.41 0.48 -18.01
N GLY A 358 -1.16 -0.18 -17.11
CA GLY A 358 -2.41 -0.83 -17.47
C GLY A 358 -2.74 -2.04 -16.62
N GLU A 359 -3.83 -2.72 -16.99
CA GLU A 359 -4.22 -4.00 -16.40
C GLU A 359 -3.36 -5.13 -16.97
N VAL A 360 -2.87 -5.99 -16.08
CA VAL A 360 -1.97 -7.09 -16.39
C VAL A 360 -2.76 -8.31 -16.86
N LYS A 361 -2.24 -9.00 -17.89
CA LYS A 361 -2.89 -10.17 -18.50
C LYS A 361 -1.96 -11.37 -18.57
N GLY A 362 -2.54 -12.57 -18.70
CA GLY A 362 -1.81 -13.82 -18.92
C GLY A 362 -1.29 -14.49 -17.64
N LEU A 363 -1.83 -14.10 -16.49
CA LEU A 363 -1.58 -14.74 -15.19
C LEU A 363 -2.76 -15.66 -14.83
N SER A 364 -2.51 -16.67 -13.99
CA SER A 364 -3.58 -17.46 -13.37
C SER A 364 -4.36 -16.65 -12.34
N GLU A 365 -5.41 -17.23 -11.76
CA GLU A 365 -6.18 -16.61 -10.67
C GLU A 365 -5.46 -16.61 -9.32
N ARG A 366 -4.28 -17.26 -9.23
CA ARG A 366 -3.53 -17.39 -7.98
C ARG A 366 -2.81 -16.12 -7.58
N TYR A 367 -2.45 -16.07 -6.30
CA TYR A 367 -1.73 -14.98 -5.68
C TYR A 367 -0.26 -15.01 -6.14
N PRO A 368 0.26 -13.92 -6.77
CA PRO A 368 1.69 -13.77 -6.94
C PRO A 368 2.36 -13.84 -5.58
N ILE A 369 3.41 -14.65 -5.48
CA ILE A 369 4.25 -14.74 -4.28
C ILE A 369 5.54 -13.94 -4.45
N ASN A 370 6.01 -13.79 -5.70
CA ASN A 370 7.20 -13.01 -6.03
C ASN A 370 7.05 -12.37 -7.41
N PHE A 371 7.64 -11.19 -7.56
CA PHE A 371 7.66 -10.40 -8.78
C PHE A 371 9.03 -9.74 -8.93
N MET A 372 9.58 -9.77 -10.15
CA MET A 372 10.80 -9.04 -10.49
C MET A 372 10.79 -8.54 -11.93
N MET A 373 11.51 -7.45 -12.16
CA MET A 373 11.89 -6.99 -13.50
C MET A 373 13.42 -7.07 -13.63
N LEU A 374 13.92 -7.72 -14.67
CA LEU A 374 15.37 -7.74 -14.94
C LEU A 374 15.78 -6.52 -15.77
N THR A 375 14.91 -6.11 -16.69
CA THR A 375 15.07 -4.95 -17.57
C THR A 375 13.71 -4.26 -17.72
N ASP A 376 13.68 -3.16 -18.48
CA ASP A 376 12.43 -2.43 -18.71
C ASP A 376 11.37 -3.22 -19.48
N LEU A 377 11.78 -4.31 -20.15
CA LEU A 377 10.90 -5.16 -20.96
C LEU A 377 10.75 -6.57 -20.38
N GLN A 378 11.80 -7.10 -19.75
CA GLN A 378 11.87 -8.50 -19.34
C GLN A 378 11.75 -8.64 -17.82
N GLY A 379 10.89 -9.55 -17.36
CA GLY A 379 10.66 -9.82 -15.94
C GLY A 379 10.05 -11.20 -15.69
N TRP A 380 9.99 -11.56 -14.41
CA TRP A 380 9.46 -12.84 -13.92
C TRP A 380 8.47 -12.64 -12.78
N LEU A 381 7.44 -13.47 -12.75
CA LEU A 381 6.48 -13.54 -11.67
C LEU A 381 6.27 -15.01 -11.31
N SER A 382 6.15 -15.30 -10.03
CA SER A 382 5.74 -16.63 -9.56
C SER A 382 4.45 -16.53 -8.75
N ASP A 383 3.54 -17.49 -8.95
CA ASP A 383 2.36 -17.72 -8.11
C ASP A 383 2.52 -18.94 -7.16
N GLY A 384 3.76 -19.45 -7.04
CA GLY A 384 4.08 -20.68 -6.33
C GLY A 384 4.09 -21.88 -7.27
N ASP A 385 3.03 -22.12 -8.03
CA ASP A 385 2.95 -23.32 -8.88
C ASP A 385 3.52 -23.06 -10.28
N HIS A 386 3.41 -21.83 -10.76
CA HIS A 386 3.78 -21.42 -12.10
C HIS A 386 4.79 -20.29 -12.06
N LEU A 387 5.77 -20.39 -12.97
CA LEU A 387 6.63 -19.28 -13.34
C LEU A 387 6.08 -18.61 -14.59
N TYR A 388 6.03 -17.29 -14.60
CA TYR A 388 5.66 -16.49 -15.75
C TYR A 388 6.83 -15.59 -16.17
N GLN A 389 6.87 -15.27 -17.46
CA GLN A 389 7.79 -14.29 -18.03
C GLN A 389 7.03 -13.24 -18.83
N THR A 390 7.48 -12.00 -18.70
CA THR A 390 7.09 -10.89 -19.57
C THR A 390 8.25 -10.50 -20.49
N MET A 391 7.92 -9.97 -21.66
CA MET A 391 8.86 -9.38 -22.62
C MET A 391 8.37 -7.99 -23.12
N ASP A 392 7.30 -7.47 -22.52
CA ASP A 392 6.64 -6.21 -22.90
C ASP A 392 6.51 -5.24 -21.72
N GLY A 393 7.41 -5.38 -20.73
CA GLY A 393 7.45 -4.49 -19.56
C GLY A 393 6.40 -4.80 -18.51
N GLY A 394 5.89 -6.04 -18.47
CA GLY A 394 5.00 -6.54 -17.41
C GLY A 394 3.51 -6.41 -17.69
N LEU A 395 3.09 -5.99 -18.88
CA LEU A 395 1.68 -5.90 -19.26
C LEU A 395 1.11 -7.27 -19.64
N THR A 396 1.89 -8.10 -20.32
CA THR A 396 1.52 -9.49 -20.62
C THR A 396 2.55 -10.49 -20.11
N TRP A 397 2.02 -11.59 -19.59
CA TRP A 397 2.80 -12.67 -19.00
C TRP A 397 2.49 -13.98 -19.71
N LYS A 398 3.51 -14.82 -19.86
CA LYS A 398 3.39 -16.16 -20.42
C LYS A 398 4.01 -17.16 -19.47
N THR A 399 3.34 -18.28 -19.26
CA THR A 399 3.86 -19.38 -18.45
C THR A 399 5.16 -19.92 -19.05
N VAL A 400 6.15 -20.12 -18.19
CA VAL A 400 7.44 -20.73 -18.51
C VAL A 400 7.41 -22.17 -18.05
N SER A 401 7.60 -23.12 -18.97
CA SER A 401 7.69 -24.54 -18.64
C SER A 401 9.12 -24.90 -18.23
N ILE A 402 9.27 -25.42 -17.01
CA ILE A 402 10.54 -25.98 -16.53
C ILE A 402 10.48 -27.50 -16.67
N LEU A 403 11.44 -28.08 -17.38
CA LEU A 403 11.49 -29.53 -17.62
C LEU A 403 12.04 -30.25 -16.38
N ILE A 404 11.14 -30.74 -15.54
CA ILE A 404 11.49 -31.54 -14.36
C ILE A 404 11.95 -32.94 -14.79
N PRO A 405 13.12 -33.43 -14.32
CA PRO A 405 13.58 -34.79 -14.61
C PRO A 405 12.55 -35.85 -14.20
N SER A 406 12.43 -36.93 -14.97
CA SER A 406 11.39 -37.95 -14.78
C SER A 406 11.38 -38.59 -13.40
N SER A 407 12.55 -38.68 -12.75
CA SER A 407 12.70 -39.19 -11.37
C SER A 407 11.89 -38.41 -10.33
N TYR A 408 11.61 -37.11 -10.56
CA TYR A 408 10.89 -36.25 -9.60
C TYR A 408 9.45 -35.96 -10.03
N LYS A 409 9.01 -36.44 -11.21
CA LYS A 409 7.64 -36.17 -11.71
C LYS A 409 6.56 -36.80 -10.82
N ALA A 410 6.87 -37.87 -10.10
CA ALA A 410 5.95 -38.55 -9.20
C ALA A 410 5.64 -37.74 -7.92
N SER A 411 6.44 -36.71 -7.59
CA SER A 411 6.29 -35.90 -6.38
C SER A 411 5.08 -34.95 -6.40
N GLY A 412 4.40 -34.80 -7.55
CA GLY A 412 3.05 -34.22 -7.68
C GLY A 412 2.94 -32.70 -7.58
N PHE A 413 3.68 -32.05 -6.68
CA PHE A 413 3.61 -30.61 -6.46
C PHE A 413 5.01 -30.01 -6.24
N TYR A 414 5.24 -28.83 -6.81
CA TYR A 414 6.44 -28.03 -6.61
C TYR A 414 6.08 -26.56 -6.45
N SER A 415 6.84 -25.85 -5.60
CA SER A 415 6.82 -24.39 -5.51
C SER A 415 8.03 -23.82 -6.26
N VAL A 416 7.83 -22.81 -7.08
CA VAL A 416 8.88 -22.13 -7.86
C VAL A 416 9.04 -20.69 -7.38
N SER A 417 10.28 -20.25 -7.16
CA SER A 417 10.61 -18.85 -6.85
C SER A 417 10.86 -18.04 -8.13
N THR A 418 10.91 -16.71 -8.05
CA THR A 418 11.46 -15.92 -9.17
C THR A 418 12.96 -16.21 -9.32
N PRO A 419 13.50 -16.21 -10.55
CA PRO A 419 14.92 -16.45 -10.78
C PRO A 419 15.77 -15.35 -10.16
N VAL A 420 17.03 -15.68 -9.85
CA VAL A 420 18.03 -14.66 -9.51
C VAL A 420 19.14 -14.69 -10.54
N PHE A 421 19.38 -13.52 -11.15
CA PHE A 421 20.40 -13.32 -12.17
C PHE A 421 21.67 -12.73 -11.57
N TYR A 422 22.82 -13.11 -12.14
CA TYR A 422 24.13 -12.69 -11.67
C TYR A 422 25.12 -12.55 -12.82
N GLY A 423 26.27 -11.95 -12.51
CA GLY A 423 27.27 -11.57 -13.50
C GLY A 423 26.98 -10.22 -14.16
N PRO A 424 27.98 -9.61 -14.82
CA PRO A 424 27.89 -8.26 -15.37
C PRO A 424 26.86 -8.12 -16.50
N ASP A 425 26.59 -9.20 -17.21
CA ASP A 425 25.61 -9.27 -18.29
C ASP A 425 24.26 -9.86 -17.86
N GLN A 426 24.14 -10.31 -16.60
CA GLN A 426 22.96 -11.00 -16.07
C GLN A 426 22.50 -12.18 -16.93
N ASN A 427 23.37 -12.76 -17.79
CA ASN A 427 23.02 -13.90 -18.64
C ASN A 427 22.87 -15.18 -17.83
N ASN A 428 23.62 -15.28 -16.74
CA ASN A 428 23.57 -16.42 -15.84
C ASN A 428 22.52 -16.18 -14.76
N GLY A 429 21.76 -17.22 -14.44
CA GLY A 429 20.79 -17.17 -13.37
C GLY A 429 20.52 -18.54 -12.80
N VAL A 430 19.94 -18.54 -11.61
CA VAL A 430 19.45 -19.75 -10.94
C VAL A 430 17.97 -19.61 -10.65
N ILE A 431 17.28 -20.74 -10.60
CA ILE A 431 15.95 -20.85 -10.01
C ILE A 431 15.89 -22.11 -9.15
N VAL A 432 15.20 -21.99 -8.02
CA VAL A 432 15.04 -23.07 -7.05
C VAL A 432 13.58 -23.52 -7.08
N LEU A 433 13.39 -24.83 -7.25
CA LEU A 433 12.09 -25.49 -7.17
C LEU A 433 12.05 -26.34 -5.91
N GLN A 434 11.10 -26.08 -5.03
CA GLN A 434 10.88 -26.86 -3.81
C GLN A 434 9.82 -27.92 -4.08
N LEU A 435 10.13 -29.20 -3.85
CA LEU A 435 9.19 -30.30 -4.00
C LEU A 435 8.35 -30.45 -2.71
N SER A 436 7.04 -30.68 -2.87
CA SER A 436 6.14 -30.97 -1.75
C SER A 436 6.23 -32.44 -1.30
N THR A 437 7.44 -32.93 -1.06
CA THR A 437 7.67 -34.27 -0.48
C THR A 437 7.82 -34.18 1.04
N THR A 438 7.73 -35.31 1.74
CA THR A 438 8.04 -35.40 3.18
C THR A 438 9.46 -34.95 3.51
N GLU A 439 10.32 -34.95 2.49
CA GLU A 439 11.72 -34.55 2.57
C GLU A 439 11.97 -33.15 2.01
N HIS A 440 10.96 -32.33 1.67
CA HIS A 440 11.14 -30.93 1.20
C HIS A 440 12.30 -30.70 0.20
N GLN A 441 12.55 -31.67 -0.69
CA GLN A 441 13.71 -31.66 -1.57
C GLN A 441 13.69 -30.46 -2.50
N GLN A 442 14.83 -29.82 -2.71
CA GLN A 442 14.96 -28.64 -3.55
C GLN A 442 15.81 -28.95 -4.79
N LEU A 443 15.29 -28.61 -5.96
CA LEU A 443 15.93 -28.80 -7.25
C LEU A 443 16.50 -27.47 -7.75
N ILE A 444 17.75 -27.51 -8.20
CA ILE A 444 18.47 -26.35 -8.70
C ILE A 444 18.53 -26.39 -10.22
N PHE A 445 18.11 -25.28 -10.84
CA PHE A 445 18.15 -25.09 -12.28
C PHE A 445 18.95 -23.84 -12.63
N HIS A 446 19.71 -23.92 -13.72
CA HIS A 446 20.51 -22.81 -14.22
C HIS A 446 20.09 -22.37 -15.61
N THR A 447 20.34 -21.10 -15.88
CA THR A 447 20.30 -20.51 -17.23
C THR A 447 21.63 -19.82 -17.51
N ASN A 448 22.00 -19.75 -18.79
CA ASN A 448 23.12 -18.95 -19.29
C ASN A 448 22.66 -17.99 -20.41
N ASN A 449 21.36 -17.81 -20.58
CA ASN A 449 20.74 -16.99 -21.63
C ASN A 449 19.57 -16.14 -21.10
N ARG A 450 19.70 -15.59 -19.90
CA ARG A 450 18.67 -14.74 -19.25
C ARG A 450 17.31 -15.43 -19.11
N GLY A 451 17.33 -16.72 -18.76
CA GLY A 451 16.12 -17.48 -18.51
C GLY A 451 15.33 -17.86 -19.77
N GLY A 452 15.96 -17.80 -20.95
CA GLY A 452 15.39 -18.33 -22.19
C GLY A 452 15.25 -19.87 -22.15
N ASN A 453 16.16 -20.56 -21.47
CA ASN A 453 16.01 -21.94 -21.06
C ASN A 453 16.58 -22.20 -19.66
N TRP A 454 16.04 -23.22 -18.99
CA TRP A 454 16.43 -23.65 -17.65
C TRP A 454 16.87 -25.12 -17.70
N THR A 455 18.06 -25.40 -17.19
CA THR A 455 18.65 -26.74 -17.18
C THR A 455 18.82 -27.21 -15.74
N PHE A 456 18.33 -28.41 -15.43
CA PHE A 456 18.56 -29.04 -14.13
C PHE A 456 20.05 -29.31 -13.93
N THR A 457 20.60 -28.88 -12.80
CA THR A 457 22.03 -29.04 -12.50
C THR A 457 22.32 -29.85 -11.25
N GLY A 458 21.34 -30.05 -10.38
CA GLY A 458 21.52 -30.81 -9.15
C GLY A 458 20.45 -30.55 -8.12
N GLU A 459 20.57 -31.24 -6.99
CA GLU A 459 19.74 -31.06 -5.81
C GLU A 459 20.49 -30.19 -4.79
N ALA A 460 19.75 -29.39 -4.03
CA ALA A 460 20.28 -28.86 -2.78
C ALA A 460 20.20 -29.95 -1.69
N PRO A 461 21.10 -29.93 -0.69
CA PRO A 461 20.90 -30.70 0.53
C PRO A 461 19.51 -30.40 1.11
N ASN A 462 18.92 -31.36 1.82
CA ASN A 462 17.54 -31.24 2.32
C ASN A 462 17.44 -30.16 3.43
N THR A 463 17.21 -28.90 3.03
CA THR A 463 17.46 -27.73 3.87
C THR A 463 16.37 -26.67 3.72
N GLU A 464 15.94 -26.10 4.85
CA GLU A 464 15.03 -24.96 4.90
C GLU A 464 15.55 -23.99 5.97
N PRO A 465 15.77 -22.69 5.65
CA PRO A 465 15.59 -22.00 4.36
C PRO A 465 16.82 -22.06 3.43
N ILE A 466 16.62 -21.94 2.10
CA ILE A 466 17.69 -21.50 1.16
C ILE A 466 17.68 -19.98 1.09
N SER A 467 18.83 -19.36 1.35
CA SER A 467 19.10 -17.98 0.98
C SER A 467 19.99 -17.95 -0.27
N PHE A 468 19.50 -17.27 -1.31
CA PHE A 468 20.28 -17.02 -2.51
C PHE A 468 21.01 -15.68 -2.38
N ILE A 469 22.34 -15.69 -2.47
CA ILE A 469 23.16 -14.48 -2.48
C ILE A 469 23.79 -14.30 -3.88
N PRO A 470 23.35 -13.30 -4.67
CA PRO A 470 24.01 -12.97 -5.92
C PRO A 470 25.40 -12.41 -5.65
N ASN A 471 26.46 -13.15 -5.99
CA ASN A 471 27.84 -12.66 -6.02
C ASN A 471 28.31 -12.50 -7.47
N LYS A 472 29.14 -11.47 -7.72
CA LYS A 472 29.80 -11.13 -9.00
C LYS A 472 30.55 -12.28 -9.70
N ARG A 473 30.84 -13.40 -9.02
CA ARG A 473 31.68 -14.49 -9.53
C ARG A 473 31.00 -15.87 -9.70
N GLY A 474 29.72 -16.04 -9.36
CA GLY A 474 29.05 -17.33 -9.61
C GLY A 474 27.82 -17.70 -8.76
N GLY A 475 27.25 -16.76 -7.98
CA GLY A 475 26.15 -17.05 -7.06
C GLY A 475 26.60 -17.89 -5.86
N ILE A 476 26.54 -17.32 -4.65
CA ILE A 476 26.72 -18.11 -3.44
C ILE A 476 25.33 -18.57 -3.01
N LEU A 477 25.13 -19.88 -2.87
CA LEU A 477 23.95 -20.40 -2.19
C LEU A 477 24.34 -20.72 -0.76
N GLY A 478 23.60 -20.19 0.20
CA GLY A 478 23.70 -20.58 1.60
C GLY A 478 22.38 -21.22 2.03
N THR A 479 22.45 -22.34 2.74
CA THR A 479 21.25 -22.95 3.28
C THR A 479 21.50 -23.65 4.61
N ALA A 480 20.46 -23.76 5.42
CA ALA A 480 20.51 -24.40 6.72
C ALA A 480 19.57 -25.61 6.75
N MET A 481 20.09 -26.76 7.19
CA MET A 481 19.25 -27.93 7.47
C MET A 481 18.65 -27.78 8.85
N MET A 482 17.32 -27.71 8.92
CA MET A 482 16.58 -27.77 10.18
C MET A 482 16.01 -29.18 10.35
N PRO A 483 16.14 -29.83 11.53
CA PRO A 483 16.48 -29.29 12.85
C PRO A 483 17.96 -29.42 13.26
N THR A 484 18.81 -30.03 12.43
CA THR A 484 20.23 -30.29 12.76
C THR A 484 21.08 -29.02 12.84
N LYS A 485 20.55 -27.90 12.32
CA LYS A 485 21.19 -26.59 12.22
C LYS A 485 22.51 -26.62 11.44
N GLN A 486 22.62 -27.56 10.51
CA GLN A 486 23.82 -27.72 9.70
C GLN A 486 23.79 -26.74 8.54
N LEU A 487 24.85 -25.95 8.36
CA LEU A 487 24.97 -25.05 7.22
C LEU A 487 25.63 -25.75 6.03
N TYR A 488 25.12 -25.47 4.84
CA TYR A 488 25.70 -25.86 3.57
C TYR A 488 25.90 -24.63 2.69
N PHE A 489 27.03 -24.60 2.00
CA PHE A 489 27.34 -23.53 1.05
C PHE A 489 27.70 -24.11 -0.31
N SER A 490 27.19 -23.46 -1.34
CA SER A 490 27.66 -23.63 -2.69
C SER A 490 28.34 -22.36 -3.17
N ARG A 491 29.54 -22.53 -3.76
CA ARG A 491 30.31 -21.44 -4.38
C ARG A 491 30.19 -21.44 -5.91
N ASP A 492 29.38 -22.33 -6.47
CA ASP A 492 29.21 -22.55 -7.90
C ASP A 492 27.73 -22.55 -8.33
N GLY A 493 26.88 -21.82 -7.60
CA GLY A 493 25.47 -21.64 -7.91
C GLY A 493 24.56 -22.81 -7.54
N GLY A 494 25.03 -23.72 -6.68
CA GLY A 494 24.26 -24.90 -6.23
C GLY A 494 24.61 -26.19 -6.97
N LYS A 495 25.72 -26.24 -7.71
CA LYS A 495 26.17 -27.46 -8.40
C LYS A 495 26.89 -28.38 -7.44
N THR A 496 27.69 -27.82 -6.54
CA THR A 496 28.35 -28.53 -5.45
C THR A 496 28.09 -27.83 -4.12
N TRP A 497 27.99 -28.61 -3.06
CA TRP A 497 27.70 -28.15 -1.71
C TRP A 497 28.77 -28.61 -0.75
N ILE A 498 29.25 -27.70 0.08
CA ILE A 498 30.22 -27.95 1.13
C ILE A 498 29.51 -27.78 2.46
N GLU A 499 29.52 -28.84 3.26
CA GLU A 499 29.09 -28.81 4.65
C GLU A 499 30.04 -27.92 5.46
N GLN A 500 29.48 -26.94 6.19
CA GLN A 500 30.24 -26.04 7.07
C GLN A 500 30.01 -26.41 8.54
N VAL A 501 29.81 -25.41 9.41
CA VAL A 501 29.64 -25.60 10.85
C VAL A 501 28.17 -25.60 11.23
N ARG A 502 27.87 -26.30 12.33
CA ARG A 502 26.57 -26.30 12.99
C ARG A 502 26.31 -24.96 13.66
N LEU A 503 25.17 -24.33 13.38
CA LEU A 503 24.80 -23.06 14.01
C LEU A 503 24.72 -23.18 15.54
N PRO A 504 24.96 -22.07 16.28
CA PRO A 504 24.78 -22.03 17.72
C PRO A 504 23.44 -22.66 18.17
N GLU A 505 23.47 -23.48 19.22
CA GLU A 505 22.30 -24.25 19.66
C GLU A 505 21.09 -23.38 20.03
N ASN A 506 21.33 -22.15 20.49
CA ASN A 506 20.26 -21.21 20.87
C ASN A 506 19.78 -20.33 19.69
N LEU A 507 20.39 -20.44 18.51
CA LEU A 507 20.00 -19.64 17.35
C LEU A 507 18.70 -20.17 16.76
N ARG A 508 17.65 -19.34 16.75
CA ARG A 508 16.43 -19.56 15.97
C ARG A 508 16.59 -18.81 14.65
N SER A 509 17.42 -19.33 13.74
CA SER A 509 17.74 -18.59 12.50
C SER A 509 16.46 -18.23 11.74
N ASN A 510 16.26 -16.94 11.50
CA ASN A 510 15.22 -16.40 10.64
C ASN A 510 15.76 -16.24 9.22
N GLU A 511 16.96 -15.68 9.08
CA GLU A 511 17.56 -15.40 7.78
C GLU A 511 19.08 -15.52 7.81
N LEU A 512 19.64 -16.01 6.70
CA LEU A 512 21.08 -16.12 6.44
C LEU A 512 21.44 -15.21 5.27
N LEU A 513 22.44 -14.35 5.44
CA LEU A 513 22.89 -13.41 4.40
C LEU A 513 24.42 -13.44 4.28
N PHE A 514 24.95 -13.31 3.07
CA PHE A 514 26.35 -12.94 2.84
C PHE A 514 26.45 -11.74 1.92
N SER A 515 27.47 -10.90 2.12
CA SER A 515 27.82 -9.80 1.21
C SER A 515 28.89 -10.25 0.21
N ASN A 516 29.72 -11.23 0.60
CA ASN A 516 30.76 -11.83 -0.22
C ASN A 516 31.07 -13.27 0.24
N ASP A 517 32.20 -13.83 -0.19
CA ASP A 517 32.55 -15.22 0.08
C ASP A 517 33.17 -15.48 1.47
N LYS A 518 33.24 -14.44 2.30
CA LYS A 518 33.79 -14.46 3.66
C LYS A 518 32.87 -13.85 4.70
N GLU A 519 32.22 -12.74 4.36
CA GLU A 519 31.44 -11.94 5.31
C GLU A 519 29.94 -12.26 5.19
N GLY A 520 29.33 -12.65 6.31
CA GLY A 520 27.93 -13.02 6.39
C GLY A 520 27.29 -12.82 7.76
N TRP A 521 25.97 -12.81 7.79
CA TRP A 521 25.13 -12.52 8.95
C TRP A 521 24.01 -13.55 9.10
N ILE A 522 23.60 -13.79 10.35
CA ILE A 522 22.37 -14.49 10.67
C ILE A 522 21.57 -13.68 11.67
N THR A 523 20.28 -13.54 11.40
CA THR A 523 19.31 -12.96 12.35
C THR A 523 18.45 -14.06 12.95
N ASP A 524 17.98 -13.88 14.18
CA ASP A 524 17.01 -14.77 14.80
C ASP A 524 15.56 -14.27 14.76
N GLY A 525 15.32 -13.14 14.10
CA GLY A 525 14.03 -12.45 14.08
C GLY A 525 13.75 -11.79 15.44
N TYR A 526 13.48 -12.60 16.47
CA TYR A 526 13.23 -12.18 17.85
C TYR A 526 14.03 -13.07 18.83
N PRO A 527 14.72 -12.50 19.84
CA PRO A 527 14.67 -11.11 20.33
C PRO A 527 15.51 -10.10 19.53
N GLY A 528 15.99 -10.45 18.33
CA GLY A 528 16.73 -9.53 17.45
C GLY A 528 18.24 -9.69 17.61
N ASN A 529 18.70 -10.92 17.87
CA ASN A 529 20.10 -11.26 17.87
C ASN A 529 20.65 -11.27 16.44
N VAL A 530 21.88 -10.83 16.30
CA VAL A 530 22.62 -10.82 15.04
C VAL A 530 23.97 -11.49 15.26
N TYR A 531 24.28 -12.46 14.41
CA TYR A 531 25.55 -13.18 14.39
C TYR A 531 26.30 -12.87 13.11
N PHE A 532 27.63 -12.91 13.16
CA PHE A 532 28.49 -12.64 12.01
C PHE A 532 29.59 -13.67 11.86
N THR A 533 29.93 -13.90 10.60
CA THR A 533 31.10 -14.64 10.16
C THR A 533 31.95 -13.73 9.27
N GLY A 534 33.27 -13.77 9.48
CA GLY A 534 34.25 -13.15 8.59
C GLY A 534 35.11 -14.18 7.85
N ASP A 535 34.81 -15.47 8.00
CA ASP A 535 35.59 -16.60 7.50
C ASP A 535 34.77 -17.53 6.59
N GLY A 536 33.66 -17.04 6.05
CA GLY A 536 32.86 -17.76 5.06
C GLY A 536 31.90 -18.77 5.68
N GLY A 537 31.48 -18.55 6.92
CA GLY A 537 30.57 -19.42 7.66
C GLY A 537 31.26 -20.55 8.44
N LEU A 538 32.59 -20.53 8.54
CA LEU A 538 33.36 -21.50 9.32
C LEU A 538 33.24 -21.24 10.83
N SER A 539 33.09 -19.98 11.23
CA SER A 539 32.77 -19.62 12.61
C SER A 539 31.78 -18.46 12.66
N TRP A 540 30.95 -18.45 13.71
CA TRP A 540 29.93 -17.45 13.94
C TRP A 540 30.08 -16.87 15.34
N SER A 541 30.11 -15.54 15.41
CA SER A 541 30.22 -14.79 16.66
C SER A 541 29.00 -13.87 16.82
N PRO A 542 28.47 -13.70 18.04
CA PRO A 542 27.39 -12.75 18.27
C PRO A 542 27.90 -11.30 18.09
N LEU A 543 27.25 -10.53 17.21
CA LEU A 543 27.45 -9.07 17.10
C LEU A 543 26.47 -8.30 17.96
N ARG A 544 25.23 -8.78 18.03
CA ARG A 544 24.17 -8.26 18.90
C ARG A 544 23.57 -9.41 19.67
N SER A 545 23.61 -9.31 21.00
CA SER A 545 22.99 -10.26 21.91
C SER A 545 22.03 -9.56 22.85
N VAL A 546 20.74 -9.82 22.67
CA VAL A 546 19.66 -9.27 23.47
C VAL A 546 19.23 -10.33 24.49
N LYS A 547 19.29 -9.97 25.77
CA LYS A 547 18.78 -10.84 26.84
C LYS A 547 17.26 -10.76 26.85
N GLU A 548 16.58 -11.90 26.68
CA GLU A 548 15.15 -11.95 26.98
C GLU A 548 14.93 -11.66 28.47
N PRO A 549 13.88 -10.91 28.84
CA PRO A 549 13.49 -10.81 30.24
C PRO A 549 13.22 -12.23 30.76
N THR A 550 13.90 -12.61 31.84
CA THR A 550 13.64 -13.87 32.53
C THR A 550 12.18 -13.88 32.97
N SER A 551 11.40 -14.82 32.43
CA SER A 551 9.98 -15.05 32.74
C SER A 551 9.74 -15.35 34.20
#